data_AF-C4JPY7-F1
#
_entry.id   AF-C4JPY7-F1
#
_cell.length_a   1.000
_cell.length_b   1.000
_cell.length_c   1.000
_cell.angle_alpha   90.00
_cell.angle_beta   90.00
_cell.angle_gamma   90.00
#
_symmetry.space_group_name_H-M   'P 1'
#
loop_
_entity.id
_entity.type
_entity.pdbx_description
1 polymer ?
#
loop_
_entity_poly.entity_id
_entity_poly.type
_entity_poly.pdbx_seq_one_letter_code
_entity_poly.pdbx_strand_id
1 'polypeptide(L)'
;MSAKSIYEADGKAILNYHLTRAPVIKPSPLPAPTTHNPPPKLASLHFDEDCSIEAVLDQAESTHPWLLAKGAKFVAKPDQLIKRRGKSGLLALNKTWEEAREWIAARAGKEQQVETVVGALRHFLVEPFVPHPQETEYYININSVREGDWILFTHEGGVDVGDVDAKAEKLLVPVNLKHYPSNQEIASKLLSKIPQGLHNVLVDFITRLYAVYVDCQFTYLEINPLVVIPNADKTSADVHFLDLAAKLDQTAEFECGTKWAVARSPAALGIRAAARADDKVTVDAGPPMDFPAPFGRELSKEEKFIADMDAKTGASLKLTVLNASGRIWTLVAGGGASVVYADAIASAGFVSELANYGEYSGAPTETQTYNYARTVLDLMLRAPMHPDGKVLFIGGGIANFTNVATTFKGVIRALREVAPVLNEHKTQIWVRRAGPNYQEGLKNIKAVGEELHLNMHVYGPEMHVSGIVPLALSGKTTDIKEFGEA
;
A
#
# COMPACT_ATOMS: atom_id res chain seq x y z
N MET A 1 -4.82 8.87 5.88
CA MET A 1 -5.11 7.70 6.73
C MET A 1 -5.83 6.70 5.87
N SER A 2 -5.31 5.48 5.72
CA SER A 2 -5.74 4.64 4.60
C SER A 2 -5.55 3.15 4.85
N ALA A 3 -6.55 2.39 4.42
CA ALA A 3 -6.40 1.00 4.04
C ALA A 3 -5.27 0.84 3.02
N LYS A 4 -4.27 0.00 3.32
CA LYS A 4 -3.15 -0.29 2.43
C LYS A 4 -3.09 -1.76 2.08
N SER A 5 -2.82 -2.03 0.81
CA SER A 5 -2.62 -3.38 0.31
C SER A 5 -1.35 -4.00 0.90
N ILE A 6 -1.39 -5.32 1.10
CA ILE A 6 -0.25 -6.13 1.53
C ILE A 6 0.02 -7.22 0.50
N TYR A 7 1.22 -7.79 0.53
CA TYR A 7 1.55 -8.97 -0.29
C TYR A 7 0.63 -10.15 0.07
N GLU A 8 0.39 -11.02 -0.91
CA GLU A 8 -0.38 -12.24 -0.71
C GLU A 8 0.28 -13.13 0.36
N ALA A 9 1.61 -13.27 0.31
CA ALA A 9 2.37 -14.04 1.29
C ALA A 9 2.13 -13.54 2.73
N ASP A 10 2.09 -12.22 2.91
CA ASP A 10 1.86 -11.59 4.22
C ASP A 10 0.43 -11.84 4.72
N GLY A 11 -0.56 -11.65 3.84
CA GLY A 11 -1.96 -11.89 4.19
C GLY A 11 -2.24 -13.36 4.53
N LYS A 12 -1.62 -14.31 3.79
CA LYS A 12 -1.69 -15.74 4.08
C LYS A 12 -1.00 -16.11 5.39
N ALA A 13 0.14 -15.50 5.70
CA ALA A 13 0.84 -15.72 6.96
C ALA A 13 -0.01 -15.27 8.16
N ILE A 14 -0.57 -14.05 8.09
CA ILE A 14 -1.49 -13.51 9.10
C ILE A 14 -2.70 -14.42 9.26
N LEU A 15 -3.34 -14.78 8.15
CA LEU A 15 -4.52 -15.65 8.17
C LEU A 15 -4.20 -17.00 8.79
N ASN A 16 -3.18 -17.70 8.30
CA ASN A 16 -2.82 -19.04 8.79
C ASN A 16 -2.50 -19.05 10.28
N TYR A 17 -1.76 -18.04 10.77
CA TYR A 17 -1.41 -17.91 12.17
C TYR A 17 -2.65 -17.61 13.03
N HIS A 18 -3.47 -16.63 12.65
CA HIS A 18 -4.54 -16.15 13.52
C HIS A 18 -5.86 -16.92 13.39
N LEU A 19 -6.08 -17.73 12.34
CA LEU A 19 -7.34 -18.46 12.12
C LEU A 19 -7.77 -19.36 13.29
N THR A 20 -6.80 -19.86 14.06
CA THR A 20 -7.04 -20.70 15.25
C THR A 20 -6.83 -19.97 16.57
N ARG A 21 -6.46 -18.68 16.52
CA ARG A 21 -6.05 -17.86 17.68
C ARG A 21 -6.96 -16.66 17.92
N ALA A 22 -7.54 -16.08 16.87
CA ALA A 22 -8.40 -14.92 16.97
C ALA A 22 -9.69 -15.27 17.74
N PRO A 23 -10.12 -14.43 18.69
CA PRO A 23 -11.33 -14.67 19.46
C PRO A 23 -12.57 -14.55 18.55
N VAL A 24 -13.35 -15.63 18.45
CA VAL A 24 -14.61 -15.61 17.70
C VAL A 24 -15.65 -14.73 18.38
N ILE A 25 -16.45 -14.01 17.58
CA ILE A 25 -17.50 -13.12 18.10
C ILE A 25 -18.66 -13.92 18.73
N LYS A 26 -19.02 -15.05 18.12
CA LYS A 26 -19.97 -16.04 18.65
C LYS A 26 -19.45 -17.46 18.41
N PRO A 27 -19.86 -18.46 19.22
CA PRO A 27 -19.46 -19.85 19.01
C PRO A 27 -19.87 -20.37 17.61
N SER A 28 -18.95 -21.06 16.94
CA SER A 28 -19.20 -21.74 15.68
C SER A 28 -19.83 -23.12 15.90
N PRO A 29 -20.34 -23.79 14.84
CA PRO A 29 -20.90 -25.14 14.94
C PRO A 29 -19.87 -26.23 15.31
N LEU A 30 -18.58 -25.96 15.09
CA LEU A 30 -17.49 -26.88 15.41
C LEU A 30 -16.79 -26.46 16.70
N PRO A 31 -16.20 -27.42 17.46
CA PRO A 31 -15.47 -27.09 18.68
C PRO A 31 -14.27 -26.18 18.39
N ALA A 32 -13.83 -25.45 19.41
CA ALA A 32 -12.60 -24.67 19.32
C ALA A 32 -11.39 -25.60 19.01
N PRO A 33 -10.46 -25.18 18.12
CA PRO A 33 -9.29 -25.98 17.80
C PRO A 33 -8.45 -26.15 19.05
N THR A 34 -8.06 -27.38 19.34
CA THR A 34 -7.16 -27.70 20.46
C THR A 34 -5.69 -27.53 20.08
N THR A 35 -5.42 -27.39 18.77
CA THR A 35 -4.09 -27.19 18.21
C THR A 35 -4.14 -26.05 17.19
N HIS A 36 -2.99 -25.43 16.99
CA HIS A 36 -2.83 -24.37 15.99
C HIS A 36 -2.44 -24.93 14.63
N ASN A 37 -2.77 -24.19 13.57
CA ASN A 37 -2.35 -24.51 12.22
C ASN A 37 -0.83 -24.70 12.15
N PRO A 38 -0.34 -25.70 11.38
CA PRO A 38 1.08 -25.81 11.10
C PRO A 38 1.57 -24.58 10.34
N PRO A 39 2.89 -24.30 10.37
CA PRO A 39 3.46 -23.24 9.56
C PRO A 39 3.09 -23.38 8.07
N PRO A 40 2.71 -22.29 7.40
CA PRO A 40 2.30 -22.35 6.01
C PRO A 40 3.54 -22.52 5.11
N LYS A 41 3.40 -23.26 4.01
CA LYS A 41 4.48 -23.46 3.03
C LYS A 41 4.49 -22.32 2.02
N LEU A 42 5.00 -21.17 2.45
CA LEU A 42 5.12 -19.96 1.65
C LEU A 42 6.61 -19.67 1.41
N ALA A 43 7.06 -19.74 0.16
CA ALA A 43 8.39 -19.30 -0.24
C ALA A 43 8.25 -17.95 -0.96
N SER A 44 8.47 -16.86 -0.22
CA SER A 44 8.45 -15.49 -0.75
C SER A 44 9.88 -15.08 -1.14
N LEU A 45 10.06 -14.76 -2.42
CA LEU A 45 11.35 -14.49 -3.04
C LEU A 45 11.41 -13.04 -3.51
N HIS A 46 12.40 -12.29 -3.05
CA HIS A 46 12.65 -10.92 -3.45
C HIS A 46 13.95 -10.81 -4.27
N PHE A 47 13.88 -10.10 -5.39
CA PHE A 47 14.98 -9.90 -6.33
C PHE A 47 15.32 -8.41 -6.44
N ASP A 48 16.22 -7.91 -5.59
CA ASP A 48 16.76 -6.54 -5.68
C ASP A 48 17.35 -6.22 -7.07
N GLU A 49 17.53 -4.93 -7.38
CA GLU A 49 18.01 -4.46 -8.70
C GLU A 49 19.33 -5.10 -9.15
N ASP A 50 20.28 -5.22 -8.22
CA ASP A 50 21.64 -5.69 -8.49
C ASP A 50 21.90 -7.12 -7.96
N CYS A 51 20.85 -7.89 -7.62
CA CYS A 51 21.06 -9.23 -7.05
C CYS A 51 21.38 -10.28 -8.11
N SER A 52 22.13 -11.32 -7.72
CA SER A 52 22.24 -12.53 -8.52
C SER A 52 20.96 -13.35 -8.38
N ILE A 53 20.22 -13.50 -9.49
CA ILE A 53 19.00 -14.32 -9.56
C ILE A 53 19.26 -15.72 -9.01
N GLU A 54 20.36 -16.35 -9.42
CA GLU A 54 20.74 -17.69 -8.97
C GLU A 54 20.99 -17.73 -7.46
N ALA A 55 21.65 -16.72 -6.89
CA ALA A 55 21.91 -16.68 -5.45
C ALA A 55 20.60 -16.58 -4.62
N VAL A 56 19.60 -15.84 -5.10
CA VAL A 56 18.28 -15.76 -4.45
C VAL A 56 17.57 -17.12 -4.51
N LEU A 57 17.64 -17.82 -5.65
CA LEU A 57 17.02 -19.13 -5.83
C LEU A 57 17.71 -20.20 -4.99
N ASP A 58 19.04 -20.18 -4.91
CA ASP A 58 19.83 -21.09 -4.06
C ASP A 58 19.53 -20.85 -2.56
N GLN A 59 19.39 -19.57 -2.17
CA GLN A 59 18.97 -19.22 -0.81
C GLN A 59 17.55 -19.69 -0.51
N ALA A 60 16.65 -19.71 -1.51
CA ALA A 60 15.30 -20.23 -1.34
C ALA A 60 15.32 -21.73 -0.97
N GLU A 61 16.15 -22.52 -1.63
CA GLU A 61 16.31 -23.95 -1.38
C GLU A 61 16.83 -24.23 0.04
N SER A 62 17.79 -23.42 0.51
CA SER A 62 18.29 -23.52 1.88
C SER A 62 17.25 -23.11 2.92
N THR A 63 16.46 -22.07 2.64
CA THR A 63 15.45 -21.53 3.57
C THR A 63 14.21 -22.43 3.63
N HIS A 64 13.85 -23.04 2.50
CA HIS A 64 12.64 -23.83 2.32
C HIS A 64 12.97 -25.23 1.77
N PRO A 65 13.51 -26.15 2.59
CA PRO A 65 13.92 -27.48 2.13
C PRO A 65 12.80 -28.31 1.49
N TRP A 66 11.53 -27.96 1.75
CA TRP A 66 10.37 -28.61 1.14
C TRP A 66 10.25 -28.32 -0.37
N LEU A 67 10.93 -27.32 -0.92
CA LEU A 67 11.03 -27.09 -2.37
C LEU A 67 11.73 -28.27 -3.07
N LEU A 68 12.71 -28.88 -2.42
CA LEU A 68 13.48 -30.01 -2.94
C LEU A 68 12.84 -31.38 -2.65
N ALA A 69 11.64 -31.40 -2.08
CA ALA A 69 10.96 -32.65 -1.75
C ALA A 69 10.61 -33.44 -3.02
N LYS A 70 11.03 -34.72 -3.07
CA LYS A 70 10.83 -35.57 -4.25
C LYS A 70 9.34 -35.71 -4.59
N GLY A 71 8.99 -35.43 -5.85
CA GLY A 71 7.62 -35.53 -6.35
C GLY A 71 6.71 -34.37 -5.93
N ALA A 72 7.21 -33.38 -5.19
CA ALA A 72 6.44 -32.19 -4.86
C ALA A 72 6.15 -31.38 -6.13
N LYS A 73 4.94 -30.81 -6.16
CA LYS A 73 4.44 -29.94 -7.22
C LYS A 73 4.10 -28.60 -6.62
N PHE A 74 4.36 -27.54 -7.39
CA PHE A 74 4.27 -26.17 -6.94
C PHE A 74 3.46 -25.30 -7.90
N VAL A 75 2.99 -24.19 -7.34
CA VAL A 75 2.54 -23.00 -8.04
C VAL A 75 3.57 -21.91 -7.81
N ALA A 76 4.00 -21.23 -8.86
CA ALA A 76 4.83 -20.02 -8.76
C ALA A 76 4.12 -18.85 -9.45
N LYS A 77 4.13 -17.68 -8.80
CA LYS A 77 3.41 -16.49 -9.26
C LYS A 77 4.06 -15.21 -8.75
N PRO A 78 3.97 -14.08 -9.48
CA PRO A 78 4.38 -12.79 -8.94
C PRO A 78 3.46 -12.37 -7.79
N ASP A 79 4.06 -11.81 -6.75
CA ASP A 79 3.37 -11.28 -5.58
C ASP A 79 3.68 -9.77 -5.47
N GLN A 80 3.06 -8.98 -6.36
CA GLN A 80 3.24 -7.52 -6.44
C GLN A 80 1.91 -6.80 -6.67
N LEU A 81 0.85 -7.27 -5.99
CA LEU A 81 -0.50 -6.71 -6.13
C LEU A 81 -1.07 -6.78 -7.56
N ILE A 82 -0.54 -7.69 -8.38
CA ILE A 82 -1.01 -7.94 -9.74
C ILE A 82 -2.29 -8.77 -9.68
N LYS A 83 -3.40 -8.21 -10.17
CA LYS A 83 -4.67 -8.94 -10.29
C LYS A 83 -4.69 -9.80 -11.56
N ARG A 84 -5.55 -10.82 -11.58
CA ARG A 84 -5.82 -11.67 -12.78
C ARG A 84 -4.57 -12.31 -13.39
N ARG A 85 -3.58 -12.69 -12.57
CA ARG A 85 -2.29 -13.28 -12.97
C ARG A 85 -2.43 -14.45 -13.96
N GLY A 86 -3.46 -15.29 -13.81
CA GLY A 86 -3.72 -16.39 -14.74
C GLY A 86 -4.01 -15.94 -16.17
N LYS A 87 -4.78 -14.86 -16.35
CA LYS A 87 -5.09 -14.30 -17.68
C LYS A 87 -3.89 -13.59 -18.30
N SER A 88 -2.95 -13.14 -17.49
CA SER A 88 -1.71 -12.48 -17.93
C SER A 88 -0.55 -13.45 -18.17
N GLY A 89 -0.76 -14.78 -18.08
CA GLY A 89 0.31 -15.76 -18.24
C GLY A 89 1.37 -15.73 -17.13
N LEU A 90 1.02 -15.17 -15.97
CA LEU A 90 1.90 -14.99 -14.82
C LEU A 90 1.65 -16.05 -13.72
N LEU A 91 1.22 -17.25 -14.11
CA LEU A 91 1.06 -18.40 -13.23
C LEU A 91 1.78 -19.63 -13.81
N ALA A 92 2.72 -20.19 -13.06
CA ALA A 92 3.25 -21.52 -13.31
C ALA A 92 2.53 -22.52 -12.41
N LEU A 93 1.68 -23.38 -12.98
CA LEU A 93 0.86 -24.34 -12.24
C LEU A 93 1.39 -25.78 -12.41
N ASN A 94 1.29 -26.57 -11.33
CA ASN A 94 1.65 -27.99 -11.32
C ASN A 94 3.10 -28.27 -11.82
N LYS A 95 4.05 -27.46 -11.35
CA LYS A 95 5.45 -27.53 -11.76
C LYS A 95 6.31 -28.23 -10.71
N THR A 96 7.36 -28.96 -11.14
CA THR A 96 8.44 -29.32 -10.21
C THR A 96 9.17 -28.05 -9.76
N TRP A 97 9.99 -28.15 -8.71
CA TRP A 97 10.81 -27.00 -8.30
C TRP A 97 11.76 -26.55 -9.41
N GLU A 98 12.40 -27.48 -10.13
CA GLU A 98 13.28 -27.17 -11.27
C GLU A 98 12.54 -26.33 -12.34
N GLU A 99 11.35 -26.76 -12.75
CA GLU A 99 10.52 -26.04 -13.72
C GLU A 99 10.08 -24.65 -13.19
N ALA A 100 9.72 -24.56 -11.90
CA ALA A 100 9.32 -23.30 -11.28
C ALA A 100 10.51 -22.33 -11.13
N ARG A 101 11.68 -22.85 -10.75
CA ARG A 101 12.95 -22.12 -10.61
C ARG A 101 13.36 -21.51 -11.94
N GLU A 102 13.34 -22.28 -13.02
CA GLU A 102 13.59 -21.80 -14.38
C GLU A 102 12.56 -20.74 -14.81
N TRP A 103 11.28 -20.96 -14.50
CA TRP A 103 10.21 -20.02 -14.85
C TRP A 103 10.37 -18.66 -14.15
N ILE A 104 10.80 -18.66 -12.89
CA ILE A 104 11.11 -17.47 -12.09
C ILE A 104 12.38 -16.80 -12.63
N ALA A 105 13.47 -17.55 -12.84
CA ALA A 105 14.73 -17.00 -13.35
C ALA A 105 14.56 -16.29 -14.70
N ALA A 106 13.68 -16.82 -15.56
CA ALA A 106 13.37 -16.22 -16.85
C ALA A 106 12.64 -14.86 -16.76
N ARG A 107 12.07 -14.51 -15.59
CA ARG A 107 11.20 -13.33 -15.39
C ARG A 107 11.70 -12.36 -14.33
N ALA A 108 12.44 -12.83 -13.33
CA ALA A 108 12.96 -12.02 -12.24
C ALA A 108 13.78 -10.83 -12.78
N GLY A 109 13.49 -9.63 -12.27
CA GLY A 109 14.12 -8.38 -12.66
C GLY A 109 13.69 -7.82 -14.03
N LYS A 110 12.87 -8.53 -14.81
CA LYS A 110 12.44 -8.08 -16.14
C LYS A 110 11.14 -7.28 -16.06
N GLU A 111 11.01 -6.30 -16.96
CA GLU A 111 9.76 -5.56 -17.14
C GLU A 111 8.65 -6.46 -17.67
N GLN A 112 7.46 -6.28 -17.11
CA GLN A 112 6.24 -6.93 -17.52
C GLN A 112 5.15 -5.88 -17.67
N GLN A 113 4.49 -5.89 -18.83
CA GLN A 113 3.29 -5.11 -19.03
C GLN A 113 2.07 -5.90 -18.52
N VAL A 114 1.29 -5.29 -17.65
CA VAL A 114 -0.01 -5.77 -17.20
C VAL A 114 -1.02 -4.67 -17.48
N GLU A 115 -1.95 -4.94 -18.40
CA GLU A 115 -2.89 -3.94 -18.90
C GLU A 115 -2.15 -2.67 -19.39
N THR A 116 -2.37 -1.52 -18.76
CA THR A 116 -1.71 -0.25 -19.11
C THR A 116 -0.46 0.06 -18.29
N VAL A 117 -0.07 -0.84 -17.38
CA VAL A 117 0.99 -0.60 -16.40
C VAL A 117 2.20 -1.48 -16.72
N VAL A 118 3.39 -0.89 -16.71
CA VAL A 118 4.67 -1.60 -16.90
C VAL A 118 5.46 -1.53 -15.61
N GLY A 119 6.01 -2.67 -15.17
CA GLY A 119 6.87 -2.72 -13.98
C GLY A 119 7.76 -3.95 -13.98
N ALA A 120 8.88 -3.89 -13.27
CA ALA A 120 9.78 -5.03 -13.09
C ALA A 120 9.18 -6.08 -12.14
N LEU A 121 9.36 -7.37 -12.47
CA LEU A 121 8.97 -8.48 -11.59
C LEU A 121 10.06 -8.75 -10.55
N ARG A 122 9.84 -8.27 -9.33
CA ARG A 122 10.78 -8.28 -8.20
C ARG A 122 10.39 -9.24 -7.08
N HIS A 123 9.10 -9.59 -6.96
CA HIS A 123 8.63 -10.47 -5.91
C HIS A 123 7.84 -11.65 -6.48
N PHE A 124 8.18 -12.85 -6.00
CA PHE A 124 7.51 -14.09 -6.37
C PHE A 124 7.10 -14.86 -5.11
N LEU A 125 5.97 -15.55 -5.21
CA LEU A 125 5.48 -16.47 -4.21
C LEU A 125 5.42 -17.87 -4.81
N VAL A 126 6.00 -18.83 -4.11
CA VAL A 126 5.96 -20.26 -4.44
C VAL A 126 5.26 -21.02 -3.33
N GLU A 127 4.30 -21.86 -3.70
CA GLU A 127 3.44 -22.61 -2.79
C GLU A 127 3.20 -24.03 -3.32
N PRO A 128 2.92 -25.02 -2.47
CA PRO A 128 2.49 -26.34 -2.92
C PRO A 128 1.26 -26.28 -3.83
N PHE A 129 1.31 -27.03 -4.92
CA PHE A 129 0.14 -27.27 -5.75
C PHE A 129 -0.85 -28.16 -5.01
N VAL A 130 -2.11 -27.74 -4.97
CA VAL A 130 -3.21 -28.52 -4.39
C VAL A 130 -4.01 -29.08 -5.57
N PRO A 131 -3.94 -30.39 -5.88
CA PRO A 131 -4.80 -30.98 -6.90
C PRO A 131 -6.24 -30.99 -6.43
N HIS A 132 -7.14 -30.39 -7.19
CA HIS A 132 -8.56 -30.34 -6.85
C HIS A 132 -9.42 -30.21 -8.12
N PRO A 133 -10.67 -30.72 -8.10
CA PRO A 133 -11.65 -30.47 -9.16
C PRO A 133 -12.17 -29.03 -9.13
N GLN A 134 -12.60 -28.51 -10.28
CA GLN A 134 -13.09 -27.13 -10.40
C GLN A 134 -14.34 -26.86 -9.54
N GLU A 135 -15.22 -27.85 -9.36
CA GLU A 135 -16.42 -27.74 -8.53
C GLU A 135 -16.14 -27.58 -7.03
N THR A 136 -14.87 -27.69 -6.63
CA THR A 136 -14.42 -27.44 -5.25
C THR A 136 -13.85 -26.03 -5.05
N GLU A 137 -13.82 -25.21 -6.10
CA GLU A 137 -13.42 -23.80 -6.04
C GLU A 137 -14.60 -22.90 -5.66
N TYR A 138 -14.46 -22.18 -4.54
CA TYR A 138 -15.39 -21.19 -4.04
C TYR A 138 -14.74 -19.80 -4.08
N TYR A 139 -15.55 -18.78 -3.84
CA TYR A 139 -15.10 -17.41 -3.65
C TYR A 139 -15.60 -16.90 -2.31
N ILE A 140 -14.74 -16.17 -1.59
CA ILE A 140 -15.15 -15.39 -0.42
C ILE A 140 -14.46 -14.02 -0.42
N ASN A 141 -15.22 -12.99 -0.06
CA ASN A 141 -14.69 -11.66 0.20
C ASN A 141 -15.33 -11.08 1.46
N ILE A 142 -14.51 -10.37 2.24
CA ILE A 142 -14.94 -9.54 3.36
C ILE A 142 -14.43 -8.13 3.10
N ASN A 143 -15.30 -7.13 3.13
CA ASN A 143 -14.91 -5.74 2.94
C ASN A 143 -15.71 -4.78 3.83
N SER A 144 -15.03 -3.79 4.38
CA SER A 144 -15.65 -2.82 5.27
C SER A 144 -16.38 -1.73 4.48
N VAL A 145 -17.56 -1.37 4.99
CA VAL A 145 -18.36 -0.20 4.61
C VAL A 145 -18.68 0.61 5.86
N ARG A 146 -19.38 1.74 5.72
CA ARG A 146 -19.68 2.60 6.87
C ARG A 146 -20.59 1.90 7.89
N GLU A 147 -21.50 1.07 7.42
CA GLU A 147 -22.54 0.41 8.23
C GLU A 147 -22.08 -0.91 8.87
N GLY A 148 -20.91 -1.42 8.48
CA GLY A 148 -20.38 -2.71 8.93
C GLY A 148 -19.48 -3.35 7.89
N ASP A 149 -19.42 -4.68 7.89
CA ASP A 149 -18.61 -5.46 6.96
C ASP A 149 -19.49 -6.37 6.11
N TRP A 150 -19.35 -6.27 4.79
CA TRP A 150 -19.98 -7.23 3.88
C TRP A 150 -19.17 -8.50 3.82
N ILE A 151 -19.85 -9.65 3.88
CA ILE A 151 -19.33 -10.96 3.52
C ILE A 151 -20.02 -11.39 2.22
N LEU A 152 -19.24 -11.61 1.17
CA LEU A 152 -19.67 -12.11 -0.12
C LEU A 152 -19.20 -13.56 -0.27
N PHE A 153 -20.08 -14.45 -0.75
CA PHE A 153 -19.73 -15.85 -0.97
C PHE A 153 -20.38 -16.41 -2.25
N THR A 154 -19.63 -17.19 -3.03
CA THR A 154 -20.21 -17.98 -4.13
C THR A 154 -19.48 -19.31 -4.35
N HIS A 155 -20.21 -20.27 -4.92
CA HIS A 155 -19.76 -21.61 -5.31
C HIS A 155 -19.11 -21.67 -6.68
N GLU A 156 -19.09 -20.55 -7.41
CA GLU A 156 -18.45 -20.42 -8.72
C GLU A 156 -17.09 -19.71 -8.57
N GLY A 157 -16.14 -20.31 -7.85
CA GLY A 157 -14.81 -19.73 -7.66
C GLY A 157 -13.92 -19.78 -8.90
N GLY A 158 -12.70 -19.25 -8.77
CA GLY A 158 -11.62 -19.40 -9.75
C GLY A 158 -11.50 -18.25 -10.76
N VAL A 159 -10.73 -18.50 -11.81
CA VAL A 159 -10.36 -17.51 -12.84
C VAL A 159 -11.54 -17.01 -13.69
N ASP A 160 -12.63 -17.78 -13.71
CA ASP A 160 -13.83 -17.55 -14.53
C ASP A 160 -15.06 -17.11 -13.72
N VAL A 161 -14.87 -16.72 -12.45
CA VAL A 161 -15.97 -16.23 -11.59
C VAL A 161 -16.80 -15.11 -12.25
N GLY A 162 -16.17 -14.24 -13.05
CA GLY A 162 -16.84 -13.15 -13.76
C GLY A 162 -17.22 -11.98 -12.84
N ASP A 163 -18.43 -11.45 -12.99
CA ASP A 163 -18.97 -10.39 -12.13
C ASP A 163 -19.47 -10.97 -10.81
N VAL A 164 -18.57 -10.96 -9.81
CA VAL A 164 -18.84 -11.55 -8.50
C VAL A 164 -19.92 -10.78 -7.74
N ASP A 165 -20.00 -9.47 -7.95
CA ASP A 165 -20.96 -8.61 -7.23
C ASP A 165 -22.41 -8.93 -7.59
N ALA A 166 -22.65 -9.39 -8.82
CA ALA A 166 -23.95 -9.84 -9.29
C ALA A 166 -24.28 -11.29 -8.90
N LYS A 167 -23.25 -12.14 -8.71
CA LYS A 167 -23.41 -13.58 -8.46
C LYS A 167 -23.38 -13.99 -7.00
N ALA A 168 -22.60 -13.28 -6.17
CA ALA A 168 -22.34 -13.68 -4.81
C ALA A 168 -23.52 -13.39 -3.89
N GLU A 169 -23.78 -14.35 -3.01
CA GLU A 169 -24.67 -14.13 -1.87
C GLU A 169 -23.98 -13.16 -0.89
N LYS A 170 -24.74 -12.23 -0.30
CA LYS A 170 -24.19 -11.17 0.55
C LYS A 170 -24.81 -11.17 1.95
N LEU A 171 -23.98 -10.98 2.96
CA LEU A 171 -24.36 -10.83 4.36
C LEU A 171 -23.63 -9.63 4.97
N LEU A 172 -24.38 -8.65 5.49
CA LEU A 172 -23.80 -7.52 6.22
C LEU A 172 -23.70 -7.87 7.70
N VAL A 173 -22.48 -7.86 8.24
CA VAL A 173 -22.23 -7.87 9.68
C VAL A 173 -22.20 -6.42 10.16
N PRO A 174 -23.15 -5.97 11.00
CA PRO A 174 -23.23 -4.57 11.40
C PRO A 174 -22.09 -4.18 12.36
N VAL A 175 -21.73 -2.90 12.39
CA VAL A 175 -20.72 -2.35 13.34
C VAL A 175 -20.99 -2.77 14.79
N ASN A 176 -22.26 -2.77 15.21
CA ASN A 176 -22.63 -3.25 16.53
C ASN A 176 -22.69 -4.79 16.56
N LEU A 177 -21.57 -5.41 16.95
CA LEU A 177 -21.39 -6.86 17.02
C LEU A 177 -22.36 -7.58 17.98
N LYS A 178 -23.15 -6.87 18.80
CA LYS A 178 -24.29 -7.49 19.51
C LYS A 178 -25.29 -8.13 18.54
N HIS A 179 -25.41 -7.57 17.33
CA HIS A 179 -26.23 -8.08 16.25
C HIS A 179 -25.45 -8.96 15.26
N TYR A 180 -24.32 -9.55 15.68
CA TYR A 180 -23.59 -10.52 14.86
C TYR A 180 -24.52 -11.68 14.45
N PRO A 181 -24.56 -12.08 13.16
CA PRO A 181 -25.48 -13.08 12.64
C PRO A 181 -25.31 -14.44 13.35
N SER A 182 -26.41 -15.19 13.43
CA SER A 182 -26.37 -16.56 13.95
C SER A 182 -25.77 -17.53 12.93
N ASN A 183 -25.30 -18.71 13.38
CA ASN A 183 -24.81 -19.77 12.48
C ASN A 183 -25.86 -20.16 11.41
N GLN A 184 -27.15 -20.17 11.78
CA GLN A 184 -28.26 -20.45 10.87
C GLN A 184 -28.45 -19.33 9.84
N GLU A 185 -28.28 -18.07 10.26
CA GLU A 185 -28.36 -16.92 9.35
C GLU A 185 -27.20 -16.90 8.36
N ILE A 186 -25.97 -17.19 8.81
CA ILE A 186 -24.79 -17.32 7.94
C ILE A 186 -25.05 -18.41 6.89
N ALA A 187 -25.48 -19.60 7.32
CA ALA A 187 -25.74 -20.71 6.40
C ALA A 187 -26.87 -20.39 5.41
N SER A 188 -28.00 -19.87 5.88
CA SER A 188 -29.16 -19.59 5.02
C SER A 188 -28.91 -18.48 4.01
N LYS A 189 -28.14 -17.44 4.38
CA LYS A 189 -27.83 -16.33 3.47
C LYS A 189 -26.68 -16.64 2.53
N LEU A 190 -25.57 -17.20 3.01
CA LEU A 190 -24.35 -17.37 2.20
C LEU A 190 -24.24 -18.75 1.53
N LEU A 191 -24.83 -19.80 2.13
CA LEU A 191 -24.55 -21.19 1.74
C LEU A 191 -25.76 -21.91 1.11
N SER A 192 -26.76 -21.15 0.64
CA SER A 192 -28.02 -21.70 0.09
C SER A 192 -27.82 -22.64 -1.10
N LYS A 193 -26.76 -22.43 -1.89
CA LYS A 193 -26.38 -23.24 -3.06
C LYS A 193 -25.35 -24.33 -2.76
N ILE A 194 -24.94 -24.48 -1.49
CA ILE A 194 -23.88 -25.42 -1.08
C ILE A 194 -24.48 -26.69 -0.47
N PRO A 195 -23.90 -27.87 -0.71
CA PRO A 195 -24.32 -29.10 -0.05
C PRO A 195 -24.36 -28.97 1.49
N GLN A 196 -25.47 -29.37 2.11
CA GLN A 196 -25.69 -29.22 3.56
C GLN A 196 -24.58 -29.87 4.42
N GLY A 197 -24.00 -30.98 3.96
CA GLY A 197 -22.91 -31.66 4.66
C GLY A 197 -21.65 -30.80 4.84
N LEU A 198 -21.48 -29.73 4.04
CA LEU A 198 -20.36 -28.80 4.13
C LEU A 198 -20.66 -27.57 4.99
N HIS A 199 -21.92 -27.35 5.37
CA HIS A 199 -22.34 -26.10 6.02
C HIS A 199 -21.61 -25.88 7.36
N ASN A 200 -21.45 -26.92 8.18
CA ASN A 200 -20.78 -26.77 9.47
C ASN A 200 -19.32 -26.31 9.32
N VAL A 201 -18.59 -26.89 8.37
CA VAL A 201 -17.19 -26.52 8.09
C VAL A 201 -17.10 -25.10 7.53
N LEU A 202 -17.97 -24.74 6.58
CA LEU A 202 -17.95 -23.42 5.97
C LEU A 202 -18.40 -22.32 6.95
N VAL A 203 -19.42 -22.57 7.77
CA VAL A 203 -19.84 -21.61 8.81
C VAL A 203 -18.73 -21.42 9.85
N ASP A 204 -18.05 -22.49 10.26
CA ASP A 204 -16.89 -22.40 11.15
C ASP A 204 -15.76 -21.59 10.52
N PHE A 205 -15.40 -21.90 9.27
CA PHE A 205 -14.36 -21.16 8.54
C PHE A 205 -14.71 -19.68 8.36
N ILE A 206 -15.93 -19.34 7.91
CA ILE A 206 -16.39 -17.95 7.75
C ILE A 206 -16.35 -17.20 9.08
N THR A 207 -16.79 -17.84 10.17
CA THR A 207 -16.79 -17.24 11.51
C THR A 207 -15.38 -16.93 11.99
N ARG A 208 -14.43 -17.85 11.79
CA ARG A 208 -13.02 -17.66 12.14
C ARG A 208 -12.33 -16.65 11.23
N LEU A 209 -12.63 -16.69 9.94
CA LEU A 209 -12.11 -15.73 8.97
C LEU A 209 -12.52 -14.31 9.34
N TYR A 210 -13.80 -14.12 9.70
CA TYR A 210 -14.29 -12.83 10.18
C TYR A 210 -13.64 -12.41 11.52
N ALA A 211 -13.40 -13.37 12.43
CA ALA A 211 -12.66 -13.09 13.66
C ALA A 211 -11.25 -12.55 13.38
N VAL A 212 -10.50 -13.17 12.44
CA VAL A 212 -9.19 -12.67 12.00
C VAL A 212 -9.31 -11.31 11.33
N TYR A 213 -10.32 -11.12 10.47
CA TYR A 213 -10.57 -9.86 9.77
C TYR A 213 -10.67 -8.70 10.76
N VAL A 214 -11.48 -8.85 11.82
CA VAL A 214 -11.66 -7.83 12.86
C VAL A 214 -10.43 -7.72 13.78
N ASP A 215 -9.93 -8.86 14.28
CA ASP A 215 -8.86 -8.89 15.29
C ASP A 215 -7.51 -8.37 14.76
N CYS A 216 -7.29 -8.50 13.45
CA CYS A 216 -6.10 -8.01 12.75
C CYS A 216 -6.37 -6.74 11.93
N GLN A 217 -7.54 -6.10 12.05
CA GLN A 217 -7.85 -4.81 11.41
C GLN A 217 -7.67 -4.85 9.87
N PHE A 218 -8.18 -5.91 9.24
CA PHE A 218 -8.39 -5.93 7.80
C PHE A 218 -9.52 -4.98 7.42
N THR A 219 -9.41 -4.40 6.23
CA THR A 219 -10.45 -3.54 5.62
C THR A 219 -10.94 -4.11 4.28
N TYR A 220 -10.20 -5.09 3.76
CA TYR A 220 -10.54 -5.88 2.59
C TYR A 220 -9.78 -7.20 2.68
N LEU A 221 -10.46 -8.31 2.44
CA LEU A 221 -9.88 -9.65 2.36
C LEU A 221 -10.66 -10.45 1.32
N GLU A 222 -10.01 -10.87 0.25
CA GLU A 222 -10.58 -11.68 -0.82
C GLU A 222 -9.76 -12.96 -0.97
N ILE A 223 -10.43 -14.11 -1.03
CA ILE A 223 -9.81 -15.41 -1.32
C ILE A 223 -10.48 -15.98 -2.56
N ASN A 224 -9.71 -16.13 -3.64
CA ASN A 224 -10.22 -16.63 -4.92
C ASN A 224 -9.17 -17.39 -5.76
N PRO A 225 -9.17 -18.74 -5.79
CA PRO A 225 -10.20 -19.61 -5.22
C PRO A 225 -9.96 -19.96 -3.75
N LEU A 226 -11.06 -20.09 -3.00
CA LEU A 226 -11.15 -20.85 -1.76
C LEU A 226 -11.49 -22.29 -2.13
N VAL A 227 -10.55 -23.22 -1.98
CA VAL A 227 -10.76 -24.62 -2.32
C VAL A 227 -11.26 -25.40 -1.11
N VAL A 228 -12.37 -26.13 -1.28
CA VAL A 228 -13.03 -26.88 -0.21
C VAL A 228 -13.21 -28.33 -0.66
N ILE A 229 -12.32 -29.21 -0.19
CA ILE A 229 -12.26 -30.61 -0.63
C ILE A 229 -13.03 -31.47 0.39
N PRO A 230 -14.22 -32.00 0.04
CA PRO A 230 -14.99 -32.84 0.95
C PRO A 230 -14.27 -34.14 1.28
N ASN A 231 -14.46 -34.65 2.50
CA ASN A 231 -14.12 -36.03 2.82
C ASN A 231 -15.04 -37.01 2.05
N ALA A 232 -14.71 -38.31 2.07
CA ALA A 232 -15.45 -39.34 1.34
C ALA A 232 -16.97 -39.34 1.66
N ASP A 233 -17.32 -39.08 2.92
CA ASP A 233 -18.71 -39.08 3.41
C ASP A 233 -19.43 -37.73 3.20
N LYS A 234 -18.74 -36.70 2.68
CA LYS A 234 -19.23 -35.33 2.50
C LYS A 234 -19.81 -34.71 3.77
N THR A 235 -19.24 -35.05 4.92
CA THR A 235 -19.63 -34.55 6.26
C THR A 235 -18.64 -33.54 6.83
N SER A 236 -17.45 -33.44 6.22
CA SER A 236 -16.40 -32.49 6.53
C SER A 236 -15.62 -32.13 5.25
N ALA A 237 -14.75 -31.14 5.31
CA ALA A 237 -13.88 -30.76 4.21
C ALA A 237 -12.56 -30.15 4.69
N ASP A 238 -11.53 -30.32 3.87
CA ASP A 238 -10.28 -29.57 3.98
C ASP A 238 -10.41 -28.25 3.22
N VAL A 239 -10.00 -27.15 3.86
CA VAL A 239 -10.14 -25.79 3.30
C VAL A 239 -8.75 -25.22 2.99
N HIS A 240 -8.56 -24.80 1.74
CA HIS A 240 -7.30 -24.23 1.24
C HIS A 240 -7.57 -22.87 0.59
N PHE A 241 -6.87 -21.82 1.02
CA PHE A 241 -6.96 -20.49 0.44
C PHE A 241 -5.81 -20.29 -0.58
N LEU A 242 -6.09 -20.55 -1.87
CA LEU A 242 -5.04 -20.62 -2.90
C LEU A 242 -4.60 -19.25 -3.41
N ASP A 243 -5.49 -18.26 -3.38
CA ASP A 243 -5.17 -16.86 -3.64
C ASP A 243 -5.68 -16.00 -2.49
N LEU A 244 -4.98 -14.91 -2.18
CA LEU A 244 -5.42 -13.94 -1.19
C LEU A 244 -5.03 -12.52 -1.61
N ALA A 245 -6.01 -11.64 -1.73
CA ALA A 245 -5.82 -10.20 -1.88
C ALA A 245 -6.37 -9.49 -0.64
N ALA A 246 -5.55 -8.69 0.03
CA ALA A 246 -5.95 -8.07 1.28
C ALA A 246 -5.45 -6.63 1.45
N LYS A 247 -6.15 -5.89 2.32
CA LYS A 247 -5.76 -4.58 2.82
C LYS A 247 -5.92 -4.51 4.33
N LEU A 248 -4.96 -3.91 5.01
CA LEU A 248 -5.00 -3.60 6.43
C LEU A 248 -5.25 -2.11 6.65
N ASP A 249 -5.88 -1.74 7.76
CA ASP A 249 -5.86 -0.37 8.24
C ASP A 249 -4.47 -0.06 8.81
N GLN A 250 -3.63 0.63 8.04
CA GLN A 250 -2.29 1.01 8.51
C GLN A 250 -2.35 1.82 9.82
N THR A 251 -3.42 2.59 10.06
CA THR A 251 -3.49 3.41 11.27
C THR A 251 -3.64 2.59 12.54
N ALA A 252 -4.07 1.33 12.42
CA ALA A 252 -4.14 0.40 13.53
C ALA A 252 -2.77 -0.25 13.87
N GLU A 253 -1.66 0.18 13.25
CA GLU A 253 -0.33 -0.39 13.51
C GLU A 253 0.08 -0.30 14.98
N PHE A 254 -0.28 0.77 15.70
CA PHE A 254 0.02 0.90 17.12
C PHE A 254 -0.69 -0.15 17.99
N GLU A 255 -1.81 -0.71 17.52
CA GLU A 255 -2.62 -1.71 18.23
C GLU A 255 -2.33 -3.13 17.72
N CYS A 256 -2.23 -3.30 16.41
CA CYS A 256 -2.16 -4.59 15.73
C CYS A 256 -0.80 -4.93 15.13
N GLY A 257 0.16 -4.01 15.13
CA GLY A 257 1.49 -4.21 14.53
C GLY A 257 2.20 -5.46 15.05
N THR A 258 2.09 -5.75 16.35
CA THR A 258 2.66 -6.98 16.97
C THR A 258 1.95 -8.25 16.50
N LYS A 259 0.62 -8.20 16.30
CA LYS A 259 -0.16 -9.33 15.75
C LYS A 259 0.22 -9.62 14.30
N TRP A 260 0.42 -8.57 13.50
CA TRP A 260 0.86 -8.71 12.11
C TRP A 260 2.29 -9.25 12.01
N ALA A 261 3.18 -8.75 12.87
CA ALA A 261 4.58 -9.15 12.87
C ALA A 261 4.74 -10.62 13.30
N VAL A 262 4.06 -11.07 14.37
CA VAL A 262 4.32 -12.40 14.96
C VAL A 262 3.94 -13.52 14.01
N ALA A 263 2.88 -13.32 13.23
CA ALA A 263 2.43 -14.24 12.19
C ALA A 263 3.45 -14.44 11.06
N ARG A 264 4.39 -13.49 10.91
CA ARG A 264 5.45 -13.49 9.90
C ARG A 264 6.84 -13.71 10.49
N SER A 265 6.92 -14.09 11.77
CA SER A 265 8.18 -14.50 12.38
C SER A 265 8.73 -15.77 11.69
N PRO A 266 10.06 -15.97 11.65
CA PRO A 266 10.64 -17.19 11.09
C PRO A 266 10.04 -18.47 11.68
N ALA A 267 9.77 -18.48 12.99
CA ALA A 267 9.14 -19.60 13.68
C ALA A 267 7.70 -19.86 13.18
N ALA A 268 6.88 -18.81 13.04
CA ALA A 268 5.51 -18.93 12.52
C ALA A 268 5.47 -19.42 11.06
N LEU A 269 6.50 -19.10 10.28
CA LEU A 269 6.68 -19.52 8.88
C LEU A 269 7.43 -20.86 8.74
N GLY A 270 7.83 -21.50 9.85
CA GLY A 270 8.54 -22.78 9.83
C GLY A 270 9.95 -22.69 9.26
N ILE A 271 10.52 -21.48 9.23
CA ILE A 271 11.88 -21.20 8.77
C ILE A 271 12.83 -21.38 9.95
N ARG A 272 13.88 -22.18 9.75
CA ARG A 272 14.97 -22.28 10.72
C ARG A 272 15.77 -20.98 10.66
N ALA A 273 15.70 -20.17 11.71
CA ALA A 273 16.47 -18.93 11.76
C ALA A 273 17.97 -19.23 11.60
N ALA A 274 18.58 -18.73 10.52
CA ALA A 274 20.01 -18.51 10.53
C ALA A 274 20.27 -17.35 11.50
N ALA A 275 21.16 -17.53 12.47
CA ALA A 275 21.55 -16.45 13.36
C ALA A 275 22.18 -15.32 12.53
N ARG A 276 21.42 -14.28 12.20
CA ARG A 276 21.98 -13.02 11.68
C ARG A 276 22.33 -12.15 12.88
N ALA A 277 23.62 -11.87 13.02
CA ALA A 277 24.09 -10.73 13.78
C ALA A 277 23.79 -9.46 12.95
N ASP A 278 23.27 -8.42 13.59
CA ASP A 278 23.21 -7.01 13.15
C ASP A 278 21.91 -6.35 12.68
N ASP A 279 20.74 -7.00 12.78
CA ASP A 279 19.49 -6.23 12.84
C ASP A 279 18.81 -6.42 14.19
N LYS A 280 18.42 -5.32 14.83
CA LYS A 280 17.52 -5.32 16.00
C LYS A 280 16.12 -5.76 15.57
N VAL A 281 15.99 -6.99 15.08
CA VAL A 281 14.73 -7.69 15.07
C VAL A 281 14.46 -8.00 16.53
N THR A 282 13.40 -7.44 17.10
CA THR A 282 12.84 -7.97 18.34
C THR A 282 12.32 -9.36 18.00
N VAL A 283 13.18 -10.36 18.15
CA VAL A 283 13.02 -11.75 17.70
C VAL A 283 11.69 -12.34 18.18
N ASP A 284 11.14 -11.82 19.28
CA ASP A 284 9.87 -12.26 19.86
C ASP A 284 8.63 -11.85 19.05
N ALA A 285 8.73 -10.86 18.15
CA ALA A 285 7.58 -10.31 17.43
C ALA A 285 7.60 -10.48 15.91
N GLY A 286 8.70 -10.87 15.24
CA GLY A 286 8.77 -10.93 13.77
C GLY A 286 8.95 -9.55 13.09
N PRO A 287 8.99 -9.47 11.74
CA PRO A 287 9.27 -8.22 11.03
C PRO A 287 8.06 -7.25 11.02
N PRO A 288 8.30 -5.91 11.05
CA PRO A 288 7.24 -4.92 10.93
C PRO A 288 6.52 -5.01 9.58
N MET A 289 5.24 -4.61 9.53
CA MET A 289 4.43 -4.69 8.31
C MET A 289 5.00 -3.81 7.21
N ASP A 290 5.13 -4.39 6.02
CA ASP A 290 5.51 -3.65 4.82
C ASP A 290 4.27 -3.45 3.96
N PHE A 291 4.17 -2.27 3.35
CA PHE A 291 3.03 -1.88 2.53
C PHE A 291 3.50 -1.56 1.11
N PRO A 292 3.44 -2.54 0.20
CA PRO A 292 3.97 -2.36 -1.15
C PRO A 292 3.27 -1.27 -1.93
N ALA A 293 4.04 -0.62 -2.81
CA ALA A 293 3.48 0.23 -3.86
C ALA A 293 2.66 -0.63 -4.85
N PRO A 294 1.67 -0.02 -5.53
CA PRO A 294 1.02 -0.66 -6.67
C PRO A 294 2.05 -1.10 -7.72
N PHE A 295 1.77 -2.21 -8.42
CA PHE A 295 2.59 -2.66 -9.54
C PHE A 295 2.88 -1.50 -10.51
N GLY A 296 4.10 -1.49 -11.08
CA GLY A 296 4.58 -0.43 -11.97
C GLY A 296 5.16 0.80 -11.27
N ARG A 297 5.17 0.83 -9.93
CA ARG A 297 5.90 1.84 -9.15
C ARG A 297 6.73 1.16 -8.08
N GLU A 298 7.94 1.64 -7.90
CA GLU A 298 8.78 1.30 -6.76
C GLU A 298 8.90 2.53 -5.87
N LEU A 299 8.81 2.32 -4.54
CA LEU A 299 8.99 3.42 -3.61
C LEU A 299 10.44 3.89 -3.67
N SER A 300 10.64 5.16 -4.03
CA SER A 300 11.96 5.78 -4.00
C SER A 300 12.49 5.84 -2.56
N LYS A 301 13.82 5.96 -2.42
CA LYS A 301 14.46 6.14 -1.09
C LYS A 301 13.88 7.33 -0.35
N GLU A 302 13.54 8.38 -1.10
CA GLU A 302 12.93 9.60 -0.62
C GLU A 302 11.46 9.41 -0.20
N GLU A 303 10.66 8.66 -0.95
CA GLU A 303 9.29 8.31 -0.54
C GLU A 303 9.29 7.49 0.76
N LYS A 304 10.22 6.53 0.90
CA LYS A 304 10.42 5.76 2.15
C LYS A 304 10.83 6.66 3.32
N PHE A 305 11.79 7.56 3.12
CA PHE A 305 12.22 8.50 4.15
C PHE A 305 11.07 9.40 4.65
N ILE A 306 10.23 9.91 3.75
CA ILE A 306 9.06 10.71 4.14
C ILE A 306 8.02 9.86 4.88
N ALA A 307 7.76 8.63 4.42
CA ALA A 307 6.86 7.70 5.10
C ALA A 307 7.34 7.35 6.52
N ASP A 308 8.64 7.16 6.71
CA ASP A 308 9.24 6.91 8.03
C ASP A 308 9.13 8.11 8.97
N MET A 309 9.25 9.33 8.42
CA MET A 309 9.09 10.57 9.20
C MET A 309 7.63 10.78 9.60
N ASP A 310 6.70 10.48 8.69
CA ASP A 310 5.24 10.51 8.90
C ASP A 310 4.80 9.55 10.01
N ALA A 311 5.31 8.31 10.00
CA ALA A 311 4.99 7.31 11.02
C ALA A 311 5.43 7.71 12.45
N LYS A 312 6.36 8.67 12.57
CA LYS A 312 6.96 9.10 13.85
C LYS A 312 6.38 10.43 14.35
N THR A 313 5.29 10.92 13.78
CA THR A 313 4.72 12.21 14.15
C THR A 313 3.18 12.24 14.11
N GLY A 314 2.59 13.16 14.87
CA GLY A 314 1.16 13.48 14.78
C GLY A 314 0.81 14.42 13.61
N ALA A 315 1.82 14.97 12.93
CA ALA A 315 1.63 15.65 11.65
C ALA A 315 1.38 14.63 10.52
N SER A 316 0.94 15.10 9.36
CA SER A 316 0.85 14.27 8.15
C SER A 316 1.87 14.75 7.13
N LEU A 317 2.65 13.82 6.59
CA LEU A 317 3.71 14.06 5.61
C LEU A 317 3.60 12.98 4.54
N LYS A 318 3.23 13.36 3.31
CA LYS A 318 3.04 12.42 2.21
C LYS A 318 3.82 12.87 1.00
N LEU A 319 4.57 11.96 0.38
CA LEU A 319 5.26 12.22 -0.87
C LEU A 319 5.02 11.06 -1.83
N THR A 320 4.77 11.39 -3.09
CA THR A 320 4.60 10.45 -4.18
C THR A 320 5.27 11.05 -5.41
N VAL A 321 6.29 10.39 -5.96
CA VAL A 321 6.97 10.81 -7.19
C VAL A 321 6.23 10.22 -8.39
N LEU A 322 5.70 11.09 -9.24
CA LEU A 322 4.93 10.73 -10.43
C LEU A 322 5.79 10.71 -11.69
N ASN A 323 6.57 11.78 -11.91
CA ASN A 323 7.51 11.91 -13.00
C ASN A 323 8.76 12.62 -12.49
N ALA A 324 9.82 11.86 -12.18
CA ALA A 324 11.05 12.43 -11.63
C ALA A 324 11.72 13.45 -12.59
N SER A 325 11.42 13.41 -13.90
CA SER A 325 11.93 14.36 -14.89
C SER A 325 10.99 15.55 -15.16
N GLY A 326 9.81 15.57 -14.54
CA GLY A 326 8.82 16.64 -14.72
C GLY A 326 9.34 17.99 -14.21
N ARG A 327 8.95 19.08 -14.89
CA ARG A 327 9.39 20.42 -14.50
C ARG A 327 8.57 21.07 -13.38
N ILE A 328 7.41 20.53 -13.03
CA ILE A 328 6.47 21.14 -12.07
C ILE A 328 6.49 20.37 -10.76
N TRP A 329 6.91 21.05 -9.69
CA TRP A 329 7.02 20.49 -8.35
C TRP A 329 6.10 21.22 -7.37
N THR A 330 5.60 20.47 -6.39
CA THR A 330 4.65 20.99 -5.40
C THR A 330 5.12 20.72 -3.97
N LEU A 331 5.05 21.77 -3.16
CA LEU A 331 5.30 21.78 -1.72
C LEU A 331 4.06 22.42 -1.07
N VAL A 332 2.94 21.69 -1.10
CA VAL A 332 1.63 22.20 -0.69
C VAL A 332 1.27 21.69 0.69
N ALA A 333 0.82 22.58 1.58
CA ALA A 333 0.34 22.13 2.89
C ALA A 333 -1.18 21.94 2.96
N GLY A 334 -1.60 20.79 3.49
CA GLY A 334 -2.98 20.34 3.60
C GLY A 334 -3.41 19.44 2.47
N GLY A 335 -3.86 18.22 2.79
CA GLY A 335 -4.30 17.22 1.80
C GLY A 335 -5.41 17.68 0.85
N GLY A 336 -6.38 18.48 1.32
CA GLY A 336 -7.39 19.05 0.41
C GLY A 336 -6.80 20.08 -0.57
N ALA A 337 -5.84 20.88 -0.12
CA ALA A 337 -5.19 21.86 -0.97
C ALA A 337 -4.26 21.20 -1.98
N SER A 338 -3.51 20.16 -1.61
CA SER A 338 -2.63 19.45 -2.55
C SER A 338 -3.40 18.85 -3.74
N VAL A 339 -4.59 18.30 -3.50
CA VAL A 339 -5.50 17.85 -4.57
C VAL A 339 -5.93 19.01 -5.46
N VAL A 340 -6.38 20.13 -4.89
CA VAL A 340 -6.81 21.30 -5.67
C VAL A 340 -5.68 21.88 -6.53
N TYR A 341 -4.42 21.85 -6.05
CA TYR A 341 -3.26 22.24 -6.84
C TYR A 341 -3.00 21.26 -7.99
N ALA A 342 -3.03 19.95 -7.73
CA ALA A 342 -2.86 18.93 -8.76
C ALA A 342 -3.94 19.04 -9.86
N ASP A 343 -5.20 19.23 -9.48
CA ASP A 343 -6.33 19.43 -10.40
C ASP A 343 -6.17 20.71 -11.23
N ALA A 344 -5.68 21.80 -10.63
CA ALA A 344 -5.42 23.04 -11.35
C ALA A 344 -4.29 22.88 -12.38
N ILE A 345 -3.22 22.15 -12.04
CA ILE A 345 -2.10 21.85 -12.94
C ILE A 345 -2.58 20.96 -14.10
N ALA A 346 -3.38 19.92 -13.79
CA ALA A 346 -3.97 19.04 -14.78
C ALA A 346 -4.93 19.80 -15.72
N SER A 347 -5.79 20.66 -15.16
CA SER A 347 -6.73 21.49 -15.92
C SER A 347 -6.03 22.52 -16.81
N ALA A 348 -4.82 22.94 -16.44
CA ALA A 348 -3.96 23.79 -17.26
C ALA A 348 -3.24 23.01 -18.39
N GLY A 349 -3.39 21.68 -18.46
CA GLY A 349 -2.81 20.84 -19.50
C GLY A 349 -1.41 20.30 -19.19
N PHE A 350 -0.93 20.41 -17.94
CA PHE A 350 0.45 20.09 -17.58
C PHE A 350 0.58 18.82 -16.71
N VAL A 351 -0.35 17.87 -16.83
CA VAL A 351 -0.33 16.63 -16.03
C VAL A 351 0.93 15.79 -16.27
N SER A 352 1.45 15.75 -17.51
CA SER A 352 2.68 15.01 -17.85
C SER A 352 3.94 15.63 -17.25
N GLU A 353 3.88 16.92 -16.90
CA GLU A 353 5.00 17.69 -16.32
C GLU A 353 4.94 17.73 -14.78
N LEU A 354 3.86 17.23 -14.17
CA LEU A 354 3.72 17.17 -12.72
C LEU A 354 4.62 16.09 -12.13
N ALA A 355 5.64 16.51 -11.40
CA ALA A 355 6.69 15.63 -10.93
C ALA A 355 6.32 14.87 -9.65
N ASN A 356 5.62 15.52 -8.74
CA ASN A 356 5.24 14.93 -7.45
C ASN A 356 3.82 15.30 -7.03
N TYR A 357 3.20 14.38 -6.28
CA TYR A 357 2.01 14.63 -5.48
C TYR A 357 2.37 14.40 -4.01
N GLY A 358 2.01 15.34 -3.15
CA GLY A 358 2.35 15.24 -1.74
C GLY A 358 1.78 16.38 -0.92
N GLU A 359 1.84 16.23 0.39
CA GLU A 359 1.38 17.25 1.32
C GLU A 359 2.12 17.20 2.66
N TYR A 360 2.13 18.33 3.34
CA TYR A 360 2.46 18.41 4.76
C TYR A 360 1.32 19.10 5.53
N SER A 361 0.85 18.51 6.63
CA SER A 361 -0.26 19.09 7.42
C SER A 361 -0.23 18.60 8.87
N GLY A 362 -1.21 19.00 9.69
CA GLY A 362 -1.23 18.62 11.10
C GLY A 362 -0.20 19.36 11.97
N ALA A 363 0.20 20.58 11.56
CA ALA A 363 1.18 21.42 12.26
C ALA A 363 2.56 20.74 12.47
N PRO A 364 3.28 20.38 11.38
CA PRO A 364 4.62 19.85 11.50
C PRO A 364 5.58 20.88 12.09
N THR A 365 6.62 20.38 12.75
CA THR A 365 7.71 21.19 13.29
C THR A 365 8.56 21.82 12.18
N GLU A 366 9.39 22.80 12.54
CA GLU A 366 10.36 23.39 11.62
C GLU A 366 11.28 22.32 11.00
N THR A 367 11.83 21.43 11.82
CA THR A 367 12.75 20.37 11.35
C THR A 367 12.08 19.39 10.41
N GLN A 368 10.83 18.99 10.68
CA GLN A 368 10.08 18.13 9.77
C GLN A 368 9.79 18.82 8.44
N THR A 369 9.39 20.10 8.49
CA THR A 369 9.13 20.88 7.28
C THR A 369 10.42 21.09 6.47
N TYR A 370 11.55 21.33 7.14
CA TYR A 370 12.87 21.40 6.51
C TYR A 370 13.24 20.09 5.82
N ASN A 371 13.14 18.95 6.52
CA ASN A 371 13.49 17.65 5.95
C ASN A 371 12.60 17.33 4.74
N TYR A 372 11.28 17.58 4.85
CA TYR A 372 10.34 17.40 3.74
C TYR A 372 10.70 18.29 2.55
N ALA A 373 10.91 19.60 2.78
CA ALA A 373 11.27 20.56 1.75
C ALA A 373 12.59 20.20 1.06
N ARG A 374 13.61 19.85 1.85
CA ARG A 374 14.92 19.44 1.35
C ARG A 374 14.82 18.20 0.47
N THR A 375 14.04 17.19 0.86
CA THR A 375 13.82 16.00 0.04
C THR A 375 13.18 16.33 -1.31
N VAL A 376 12.15 17.18 -1.33
CA VAL A 376 11.49 17.61 -2.58
C VAL A 376 12.47 18.41 -3.47
N LEU A 377 13.23 19.33 -2.88
CA LEU A 377 14.20 20.15 -3.61
C LEU A 377 15.34 19.31 -4.18
N ASP A 378 15.86 18.35 -3.42
CA ASP A 378 16.90 17.43 -3.89
C ASP A 378 16.41 16.59 -5.08
N LEU A 379 15.23 15.97 -4.98
CA LEU A 379 14.61 15.26 -6.10
C LEU A 379 14.44 16.16 -7.34
N MET A 380 13.93 17.38 -7.13
CA MET A 380 13.74 18.36 -8.20
C MET A 380 15.05 18.71 -8.90
N LEU A 381 16.15 18.87 -8.16
CA LEU A 381 17.41 19.38 -8.69
C LEU A 381 18.34 18.27 -9.22
N ARG A 382 18.09 16.99 -8.90
CA ARG A 382 18.74 15.86 -9.57
C ARG A 382 18.28 15.68 -11.02
N ALA A 383 17.03 16.04 -11.32
CA ALA A 383 16.47 15.91 -12.64
C ALA A 383 17.20 16.82 -13.65
N PRO A 384 17.35 16.41 -14.93
CA PRO A 384 18.02 17.22 -15.94
C PRO A 384 17.49 18.65 -16.04
N MET A 385 18.29 19.53 -16.63
CA MET A 385 17.85 20.88 -16.98
C MET A 385 16.67 20.80 -17.96
N HIS A 386 15.60 21.52 -17.66
CA HIS A 386 14.45 21.62 -18.54
C HIS A 386 14.58 22.90 -19.39
N PRO A 387 14.34 22.87 -20.72
CA PRO A 387 14.48 24.05 -21.60
C PRO A 387 13.72 25.28 -21.10
N ASP A 388 12.50 25.08 -20.59
CA ASP A 388 11.62 26.13 -20.07
C ASP A 388 11.87 26.46 -18.58
N GLY A 389 12.95 25.96 -17.98
CA GLY A 389 13.17 26.01 -16.53
C GLY A 389 12.16 25.16 -15.76
N LYS A 390 12.21 25.24 -14.43
CA LYS A 390 11.35 24.49 -13.49
C LYS A 390 10.38 25.42 -12.75
N VAL A 391 9.30 24.87 -12.23
CA VAL A 391 8.30 25.60 -11.43
C VAL A 391 8.09 24.89 -10.10
N LEU A 392 8.21 25.62 -9.00
CA LEU A 392 7.95 25.13 -7.65
C LEU A 392 6.78 25.90 -7.02
N PHE A 393 5.69 25.20 -6.73
CA PHE A 393 4.56 25.76 -6.00
C PHE A 393 4.69 25.51 -4.50
N ILE A 394 4.85 26.57 -3.71
CA ILE A 394 4.82 26.51 -2.23
C ILE A 394 3.45 27.03 -1.78
N GLY A 395 2.49 26.10 -1.73
CA GLY A 395 1.07 26.42 -1.75
C GLY A 395 0.28 26.03 -0.50
N GLY A 396 -1.01 26.37 -0.51
CA GLY A 396 -1.85 26.08 0.64
C GLY A 396 -3.22 26.70 0.74
N GLY A 397 -4.14 25.95 1.35
CA GLY A 397 -5.35 26.53 1.96
C GLY A 397 -5.03 27.43 3.16
N ILE A 398 -6.05 28.11 3.68
CA ILE A 398 -5.92 28.89 4.93
C ILE A 398 -5.81 27.90 6.09
N ALA A 399 -4.67 27.85 6.76
CA ALA A 399 -4.47 26.91 7.85
C ALA A 399 -5.26 27.33 9.10
N ASN A 400 -5.87 26.35 9.79
CA ASN A 400 -6.61 26.60 11.02
C ASN A 400 -5.68 26.75 12.24
N PHE A 401 -4.67 25.88 12.36
CA PHE A 401 -3.81 25.80 13.56
C PHE A 401 -2.32 25.63 13.24
N THR A 402 -1.94 25.34 11.98
CA THR A 402 -0.53 25.27 11.58
C THR A 402 0.10 26.66 11.60
N ASN A 403 1.20 26.81 12.33
CA ASN A 403 1.97 28.06 12.36
C ASN A 403 2.77 28.22 11.05
N VAL A 404 2.37 29.19 10.24
CA VAL A 404 2.97 29.44 8.92
C VAL A 404 4.40 29.95 9.06
N ALA A 405 4.69 30.79 10.05
CA ALA A 405 6.05 31.28 10.29
C ALA A 405 7.02 30.13 10.62
N THR A 406 6.61 29.19 11.47
CA THR A 406 7.44 28.02 11.83
C THR A 406 7.69 27.10 10.63
N THR A 407 6.65 26.79 9.86
CA THR A 407 6.81 25.92 8.69
C THR A 407 7.65 26.60 7.60
N PHE A 408 7.45 27.89 7.36
CA PHE A 408 8.26 28.64 6.39
C PHE A 408 9.72 28.81 6.83
N LYS A 409 10.05 28.87 8.13
CA LYS A 409 11.44 28.78 8.59
C LYS A 409 12.13 27.50 8.10
N GLY A 410 11.44 26.37 8.15
CA GLY A 410 11.96 25.09 7.64
C GLY A 410 12.19 25.11 6.12
N VAL A 411 11.22 25.64 5.36
CA VAL A 411 11.33 25.80 3.90
C VAL A 411 12.47 26.74 3.52
N ILE A 412 12.55 27.90 4.17
CA ILE A 412 13.62 28.90 3.97
C ILE A 412 14.99 28.28 4.20
N ARG A 413 15.14 27.49 5.27
CA ARG A 413 16.40 26.81 5.58
C ARG A 413 16.81 25.84 4.47
N ALA A 414 15.85 25.11 3.88
CA ALA A 414 16.11 24.23 2.75
C ALA A 414 16.44 25.01 1.45
N LEU A 415 15.74 26.10 1.15
CA LEU A 415 16.02 26.95 -0.01
C LEU A 415 17.43 27.53 0.02
N ARG A 416 17.91 27.97 1.20
CA ARG A 416 19.27 28.50 1.38
C ARG A 416 20.37 27.52 0.98
N GLU A 417 20.15 26.22 1.17
CA GLU A 417 21.15 25.19 0.84
C GLU A 417 21.31 24.97 -0.67
N VAL A 418 20.27 25.26 -1.46
CA VAL A 418 20.21 24.89 -2.88
C VAL A 418 19.98 26.09 -3.82
N ALA A 419 19.96 27.31 -3.31
CA ALA A 419 19.65 28.51 -4.08
C ALA A 419 20.49 28.72 -5.36
N PRO A 420 21.82 28.51 -5.36
CA PRO A 420 22.61 28.63 -6.60
C PRO A 420 22.11 27.68 -7.68
N VAL A 421 21.82 26.43 -7.30
CA VAL A 421 21.35 25.38 -8.21
C VAL A 421 19.93 25.68 -8.70
N LEU A 422 19.05 26.22 -7.84
CA LEU A 422 17.72 26.69 -8.25
C LEU A 422 17.79 27.74 -9.37
N ASN A 423 18.73 28.68 -9.27
CA ASN A 423 18.96 29.72 -10.28
C ASN A 423 19.53 29.15 -11.58
N GLU A 424 20.47 28.20 -11.50
CA GLU A 424 20.97 27.47 -12.68
C GLU A 424 19.85 26.72 -13.42
N HIS A 425 18.93 26.09 -12.67
CA HIS A 425 17.72 25.46 -13.21
C HIS A 425 16.65 26.44 -13.70
N LYS A 426 16.87 27.76 -13.61
CA LYS A 426 15.89 28.81 -13.94
C LYS A 426 14.54 28.57 -13.25
N THR A 427 14.59 28.19 -11.97
CA THR A 427 13.39 27.81 -11.22
C THR A 427 12.55 29.04 -10.91
N GLN A 428 11.26 28.97 -11.24
CA GLN A 428 10.25 29.93 -10.78
C GLN A 428 9.57 29.39 -9.52
N ILE A 429 9.53 30.18 -8.45
CA ILE A 429 8.93 29.80 -7.17
C ILE A 429 7.66 30.63 -6.97
N TRP A 430 6.54 29.95 -6.80
CA TRP A 430 5.24 30.60 -6.62
C TRP A 430 4.68 30.25 -5.25
N VAL A 431 4.53 31.25 -4.39
CA VAL A 431 4.13 31.08 -2.99
C VAL A 431 2.72 31.61 -2.79
N ARG A 432 1.83 30.79 -2.23
CA ARG A 432 0.52 31.26 -1.72
C ARG A 432 0.19 30.57 -0.42
N ARG A 433 0.13 31.33 0.68
CA ARG A 433 -0.14 30.76 2.00
C ARG A 433 -0.87 31.73 2.94
N ALA A 434 -1.68 31.15 3.82
CA ALA A 434 -2.40 31.87 4.87
C ALA A 434 -2.61 30.96 6.10
N GLY A 435 -2.93 31.56 7.25
CA GLY A 435 -3.12 30.88 8.54
C GLY A 435 -2.40 31.58 9.70
N PRO A 436 -2.30 30.96 10.89
CA PRO A 436 -1.61 31.55 12.03
C PRO A 436 -0.18 32.03 11.68
N ASN A 437 0.10 33.30 11.99
CA ASN A 437 1.38 33.98 11.75
C ASN A 437 1.85 34.01 10.28
N TYR A 438 0.90 33.98 9.32
CA TYR A 438 1.25 33.99 7.90
C TYR A 438 1.97 35.25 7.45
N GLN A 439 1.64 36.43 7.99
CA GLN A 439 2.28 37.68 7.58
C GLN A 439 3.79 37.66 7.87
N GLU A 440 4.20 37.12 9.03
CA GLU A 440 5.61 36.91 9.35
C GLU A 440 6.25 35.89 8.41
N GLY A 441 5.58 34.76 8.16
CA GLY A 441 6.05 33.75 7.21
C GLY A 441 6.27 34.32 5.80
N LEU A 442 5.27 35.01 5.24
CA LEU A 442 5.32 35.62 3.90
C LEU A 442 6.40 36.71 3.83
N LYS A 443 6.53 37.55 4.86
CA LYS A 443 7.60 38.55 4.93
C LYS A 443 8.97 37.88 4.88
N ASN A 444 9.19 36.83 5.68
CA ASN A 444 10.48 36.16 5.77
C ASN A 444 10.84 35.41 4.48
N ILE A 445 9.88 34.72 3.84
CA ILE A 445 10.17 33.99 2.60
C ILE A 445 10.43 34.96 1.43
N LYS A 446 9.70 36.08 1.36
CA LYS A 446 9.96 37.13 0.36
C LYS A 446 11.35 37.74 0.52
N ALA A 447 11.73 38.11 1.74
CA ALA A 447 13.06 38.65 2.03
C ALA A 447 14.19 37.68 1.62
N VAL A 448 13.99 36.37 1.84
CA VAL A 448 14.95 35.34 1.41
C VAL A 448 14.99 35.20 -0.11
N GLY A 449 13.84 35.32 -0.79
CA GLY A 449 13.80 35.33 -2.26
C GLY A 449 14.63 36.47 -2.85
N GLU A 450 14.50 37.67 -2.28
CA GLU A 450 15.29 38.86 -2.66
C GLU A 450 16.78 38.69 -2.33
N GLU A 451 17.10 38.23 -1.13
CA GLU A 451 18.48 38.00 -0.65
C GLU A 451 19.25 37.00 -1.54
N LEU A 452 18.57 35.92 -1.95
CA LEU A 452 19.17 34.82 -2.72
C LEU A 452 18.98 34.98 -4.25
N HIS A 453 18.41 36.10 -4.70
CA HIS A 453 18.09 36.38 -6.09
C HIS A 453 17.25 35.27 -6.76
N LEU A 454 16.33 34.67 -6.01
CA LEU A 454 15.41 33.65 -6.53
C LEU A 454 14.27 34.32 -7.29
N ASN A 455 13.87 33.76 -8.42
CA ASN A 455 12.66 34.16 -9.13
C ASN A 455 11.42 33.70 -8.34
N MET A 456 10.99 34.52 -7.38
CA MET A 456 9.96 34.17 -6.39
C MET A 456 8.83 35.18 -6.38
N HIS A 457 7.60 34.69 -6.53
CA HIS A 457 6.37 35.48 -6.47
C HIS A 457 5.55 35.09 -5.24
N VAL A 458 5.19 36.06 -4.38
CA VAL A 458 4.62 35.76 -3.04
C VAL A 458 3.23 36.38 -2.88
N TYR A 459 2.24 35.54 -2.53
CA TYR A 459 0.84 35.94 -2.36
C TYR A 459 0.25 35.46 -1.02
N GLY A 460 -0.68 36.25 -0.48
CA GLY A 460 -1.42 35.99 0.75
C GLY A 460 -2.83 35.43 0.54
N PRO A 461 -3.73 35.58 1.53
CA PRO A 461 -5.10 35.05 1.48
C PRO A 461 -5.98 35.68 0.41
N GLU A 462 -5.66 36.89 -0.05
CA GLU A 462 -6.35 37.60 -1.13
C GLU A 462 -6.30 36.86 -2.47
N MET A 463 -5.21 36.13 -2.74
CA MET A 463 -5.09 35.26 -3.90
C MET A 463 -5.90 33.98 -3.69
N HIS A 464 -6.65 33.54 -4.71
CA HIS A 464 -7.35 32.25 -4.67
C HIS A 464 -6.36 31.10 -4.39
N VAL A 465 -6.81 30.03 -3.72
CA VAL A 465 -5.92 28.96 -3.23
C VAL A 465 -5.00 28.39 -4.31
N SER A 466 -5.51 28.15 -5.52
CA SER A 466 -4.77 27.69 -6.70
C SER A 466 -4.50 28.79 -7.73
N GLY A 467 -4.78 30.06 -7.39
CA GLY A 467 -4.70 31.18 -8.31
C GLY A 467 -3.32 31.40 -8.92
N ILE A 468 -2.26 31.02 -8.20
CA ILE A 468 -0.87 31.10 -8.67
C ILE A 468 -0.53 30.09 -9.79
N VAL A 469 -1.29 29.00 -9.94
CA VAL A 469 -1.05 27.97 -10.96
C VAL A 469 -1.22 28.51 -12.38
N PRO A 470 -2.35 29.13 -12.76
CA PRO A 470 -2.51 29.68 -14.11
C PRO A 470 -1.62 30.92 -14.37
N LEU A 471 -1.16 31.64 -13.34
CA LEU A 471 -0.18 32.71 -13.51
C LEU A 471 1.16 32.12 -13.99
N ALA A 472 1.62 31.07 -13.30
CA ALA A 472 2.88 30.41 -13.59
C ALA A 472 2.89 29.61 -14.90
N LEU A 473 1.78 28.91 -15.22
CA LEU A 473 1.76 27.92 -16.30
C LEU A 473 1.06 28.40 -17.58
N SER A 474 0.14 29.36 -17.47
CA SER A 474 -0.70 29.80 -18.59
C SER A 474 -0.53 31.28 -18.95
N GLY A 475 0.39 31.98 -18.30
CA GLY A 475 0.65 33.40 -18.53
C GLY A 475 -0.56 34.30 -18.23
N LYS A 476 -1.51 33.84 -17.40
CA LYS A 476 -2.62 34.69 -16.97
C LYS A 476 -2.09 35.85 -16.14
N THR A 477 -2.76 36.99 -16.21
CA THR A 477 -2.48 38.16 -15.38
C THR A 477 -3.48 38.24 -14.22
N THR A 478 -3.12 39.01 -13.20
CA THR A 478 -3.95 39.24 -12.01
C THR A 478 -3.83 40.69 -11.55
N ASP A 479 -4.93 41.26 -11.03
CA ASP A 479 -4.92 42.57 -10.37
C ASP A 479 -4.52 42.47 -8.89
N ILE A 480 -4.38 41.25 -8.38
CA ILE A 480 -3.92 40.97 -7.02
C ILE A 480 -2.41 41.20 -6.98
N LYS A 481 -1.98 42.18 -6.19
CA LYS A 481 -0.57 42.53 -5.99
C LYS A 481 0.16 41.46 -5.19
N GLU A 482 1.48 41.40 -5.36
CA GLU A 482 2.30 40.54 -4.52
C GLU A 482 2.37 41.07 -3.08
N PHE A 483 2.58 40.16 -2.13
CA PHE A 483 2.67 40.49 -0.72
C PHE A 483 3.74 41.57 -0.47
N GLY A 484 3.35 42.68 0.14
CA GLY A 484 4.25 43.80 0.45
C GLY A 484 4.45 44.81 -0.67
N GLU A 485 3.78 44.65 -1.82
CA GLU A 485 3.68 45.72 -2.82
C GLU A 485 2.56 46.70 -2.46
N ALA A 486 2.85 48.01 -2.58
CA ALA A 486 1.92 49.09 -2.27
C ALA A 486 0.90 49.30 -3.38
#